data_AF-A0A936L267-F1
#
_entry.id   AF-A0A936L267-F1
#
_cell.length_a   1.000
_cell.length_b   1.000
_cell.length_c   1.000
_cell.angle_alpha   90.00
_cell.angle_beta   90.00
_cell.angle_gamma   90.00
#
_symmetry.space_group_name_H-M   'P 1'
#
loop_
_entity.id
_entity.type
_entity.pdbx_description
1 polymer ?
#
loop_
_entity_poly.entity_id
_entity_poly.type
_entity_poly.pdbx_seq_one_letter_code
_entity_poly.pdbx_strand_id
1 'polypeptide(L)'
;MKLAIAICGTKIENLSTVRSITVFWIIRLQAALLPLFISRYCRLCYGALAFCTVFVISGCASSVQPSAAEASQVETVIPAGPMDIHVDHAWVKDASSPSQQDIHRKTMAALREKIEVGGSFVASWNTLGADGTYWHVAEKETYSSDVIPEGARNLPVGSLSAILPGDGGLHLFRILGREPVK
;
A
#
# COMPACT_ATOMS: atom_id res chain seq x y z
N MET A 1 33.44 11.80 30.13
CA MET A 1 34.28 11.16 29.07
C MET A 1 33.93 11.80 27.73
N LYS A 2 34.90 12.43 27.04
CA LYS A 2 34.71 13.01 25.71
C LYS A 2 35.19 12.00 24.67
N LEU A 3 34.30 11.50 23.83
CA LEU A 3 34.65 10.60 22.73
C LEU A 3 35.10 11.46 21.55
N ALA A 4 36.41 11.47 21.27
CA ALA A 4 36.97 12.09 20.07
C ALA A 4 37.01 11.04 18.95
N ILE A 5 36.20 11.24 17.91
CA ILE A 5 36.24 10.42 16.69
C ILE A 5 37.14 11.16 15.69
N ALA A 6 38.36 10.67 15.52
CA ALA A 6 39.27 11.15 14.50
C ALA A 6 38.93 10.46 13.17
N ILE A 7 38.26 11.18 12.26
CA ILE A 7 38.06 10.73 10.88
C ILE A 7 39.24 11.25 10.06
N CYS A 8 40.09 10.34 9.61
CA CYS A 8 41.28 10.65 8.83
C CYS A 8 40.90 11.24 7.46
N GLY A 9 41.35 12.46 7.18
CA GLY A 9 41.77 12.90 5.85
C GLY A 9 40.72 13.23 4.79
N THR A 10 39.41 13.28 5.08
CA THR A 10 38.41 13.69 4.08
C THR A 10 37.81 15.05 4.43
N LYS A 11 38.00 16.02 3.53
CA LYS A 11 37.41 17.36 3.63
C LYS A 11 35.91 17.22 3.32
N ILE A 12 35.07 17.30 4.34
CA ILE A 12 33.61 17.15 4.19
C ILE A 12 33.00 18.52 3.93
N GLU A 13 32.66 18.80 2.67
CA GLU A 13 32.10 20.10 2.24
C GLU A 13 30.56 20.16 2.35
N ASN A 14 29.89 19.10 2.84
CA ASN A 14 28.44 19.06 2.91
C ASN A 14 27.92 18.34 4.17
N LEU A 15 27.20 19.08 5.03
CA LEU A 15 26.58 18.58 6.26
C LEU A 15 25.51 17.48 6.01
N SER A 16 24.95 17.41 4.79
CA SER A 16 23.99 16.36 4.41
C SER A 16 24.65 14.97 4.36
N THR A 17 25.90 14.89 3.89
CA THR A 17 26.67 13.64 3.78
C THR A 17 27.01 13.05 5.16
N VAL A 18 27.26 13.91 6.16
CA VAL A 18 27.54 13.47 7.55
C VAL A 18 26.33 12.79 8.17
N ARG A 19 25.12 13.29 7.90
CA ARG A 19 23.87 12.71 8.43
C ARG A 19 23.62 11.31 7.84
N SER A 20 23.83 11.12 6.54
CA SER A 20 23.64 9.80 5.90
C SER A 20 24.66 8.76 6.36
N ILE A 21 25.93 9.14 6.54
CA ILE A 21 26.96 8.22 7.05
C ILE A 21 26.63 7.81 8.50
N THR A 22 26.22 8.75 9.34
CA THR A 22 25.92 8.46 10.75
C THR A 22 24.73 7.50 10.90
N VAL A 23 23.67 7.69 10.12
CA VAL A 23 22.50 6.79 10.11
C VAL A 23 22.87 5.39 9.62
N PHE A 24 23.71 5.29 8.58
CA PHE A 24 24.15 4.01 8.05
C PHE A 24 24.92 3.17 9.09
N TRP A 25 25.80 3.81 9.88
CA TRP A 25 26.54 3.11 10.93
C TRP A 25 25.67 2.72 12.13
N ILE A 26 24.67 3.53 12.49
CA ILE A 26 23.73 3.20 13.58
C ILE A 26 22.90 1.96 13.22
N ILE A 27 22.40 1.86 11.99
CA ILE A 27 21.60 0.69 11.53
C ILE A 27 22.48 -0.58 11.50
N ARG A 28 23.72 -0.49 10.99
CA ARG A 28 24.67 -1.61 10.98
C ARG A 28 25.01 -2.08 12.40
N LEU A 29 25.18 -1.14 13.34
CA LEU A 29 25.46 -1.45 14.74
C LEU A 29 24.25 -2.09 15.44
N GLN A 30 23.02 -1.63 15.18
CA GLN A 30 21.80 -2.24 15.71
C GLN A 30 21.59 -3.67 15.19
N ALA A 31 21.84 -3.92 13.90
CA ALA A 31 21.74 -5.26 13.32
C ALA A 31 22.77 -6.26 13.90
N ALA A 32 23.98 -5.78 14.24
CA ALA A 32 25.02 -6.62 14.85
C ALA A 32 24.77 -6.93 16.34
N LEU A 33 24.06 -6.05 17.06
CA LEU A 33 23.78 -6.23 18.49
C LEU A 33 22.49 -7.02 18.78
N LEU A 34 21.56 -7.10 17.82
CA LEU A 34 20.30 -7.83 17.97
C LEU A 34 20.46 -9.33 18.31
N PRO A 35 21.36 -10.11 17.67
CA PRO A 35 21.55 -11.52 18.03
C PRO A 35 22.19 -11.73 19.42
N LEU A 36 22.94 -10.75 19.93
CA LEU A 36 23.52 -10.81 21.28
C LEU A 36 22.47 -10.58 22.38
N PHE A 37 21.43 -9.79 22.11
CA PHE A 37 20.30 -9.62 23.03
C PHE A 37 19.39 -10.85 23.04
N ILE A 38 19.07 -11.43 21.88
CA ILE A 38 18.22 -12.62 21.78
C ILE A 38 18.88 -13.83 22.46
N SER A 39 20.21 -13.97 22.37
CA SER A 39 20.95 -15.07 23.00
C SER A 39 20.98 -15.01 24.54
N ARG A 40 20.85 -13.82 25.16
CA ARG A 40 20.85 -13.68 26.62
C ARG A 40 19.46 -13.93 27.24
N TYR A 41 18.39 -13.59 26.53
CA TYR A 41 17.02 -13.85 27.00
C TYR A 41 16.53 -15.27 26.69
N CYS A 42 17.07 -15.96 25.68
CA CYS A 42 16.74 -17.37 25.45
C CYS A 42 17.28 -18.32 26.53
N ARG A 43 18.42 -18.06 27.19
CA ARG A 43 18.95 -19.01 28.20
C ARG A 43 18.22 -18.99 29.54
N LEU A 44 17.38 -17.99 29.82
CA LEU A 44 16.64 -17.90 31.09
C LEU A 44 15.22 -18.48 31.02
N CYS A 45 14.65 -18.69 29.82
CA CYS A 45 13.28 -19.21 29.68
C CYS A 45 13.17 -20.71 29.41
N TYR A 46 14.26 -21.40 29.06
CA TYR A 46 14.25 -22.86 28.80
C TYR A 46 14.44 -23.73 30.06
N GLY A 47 14.46 -23.15 31.26
CA GLY A 47 14.74 -23.88 32.51
C GLY A 47 13.53 -24.34 33.32
N ALA A 48 12.28 -24.01 32.96
CA ALA A 48 11.17 -24.13 33.90
C ALA A 48 9.82 -24.64 33.37
N LEU A 49 9.75 -25.28 32.20
CA LEU A 49 8.50 -25.91 31.74
C LEU A 49 8.77 -27.23 31.02
N ALA A 50 9.29 -28.19 31.78
CA ALA A 50 9.12 -29.61 31.49
C ALA A 50 7.99 -30.12 32.40
N PHE A 51 6.75 -30.21 31.90
CA PHE A 51 5.73 -31.14 32.42
C PHE A 51 4.53 -31.21 31.47
N CYS A 52 4.21 -32.43 31.02
CA CYS A 52 2.92 -32.91 30.50
C CYS A 52 2.35 -32.20 29.26
N THR A 53 2.25 -32.83 28.08
CA THR A 53 1.43 -34.03 27.84
C THR A 53 1.71 -34.57 26.44
N VAL A 54 1.85 -35.88 26.34
CA VAL A 54 1.79 -36.64 25.10
C VAL A 54 0.32 -36.69 24.65
N PHE A 55 0.00 -36.13 23.48
CA PHE A 55 -1.13 -36.57 22.69
C PHE A 55 -0.69 -36.72 21.24
N VAL A 56 -0.48 -37.98 20.87
CA VAL A 56 -0.38 -38.43 19.48
C VAL A 56 -1.78 -38.31 18.89
N ILE A 57 -2.00 -37.34 18.00
CA ILE A 57 -3.15 -37.36 17.10
C ILE A 57 -2.63 -37.89 15.77
N SER A 58 -2.90 -39.18 15.56
CA SER A 58 -2.84 -39.86 14.27
C SER A 58 -3.58 -39.00 13.24
N GLY A 59 -2.83 -38.43 12.29
CA GLY A 59 -3.39 -37.68 11.18
C GLY A 59 -4.11 -38.64 10.24
N CYS A 60 -5.44 -38.73 10.35
CA CYS A 60 -6.26 -39.19 9.24
C CYS A 60 -6.02 -38.23 8.07
N ALA A 61 -5.37 -38.74 7.03
CA ALA A 61 -5.31 -38.12 5.72
C ALA A 61 -6.72 -38.14 5.12
N SER A 62 -7.56 -37.18 5.54
CA SER A 62 -8.76 -36.84 4.80
C SER A 62 -8.31 -36.15 3.52
N SER A 63 -8.41 -36.86 2.41
CA SER A 63 -8.35 -36.29 1.08
C SER A 63 -9.48 -35.28 0.92
N VAL A 64 -9.20 -34.02 1.27
CA VAL A 64 -10.05 -32.90 0.90
C VAL A 64 -9.90 -32.75 -0.61
N GLN A 65 -10.82 -33.36 -1.37
CA GLN A 65 -11.00 -33.00 -2.76
C GLN A 65 -11.20 -31.48 -2.82
N PRO A 66 -10.44 -30.75 -3.64
CA PRO A 66 -10.81 -29.38 -3.95
C PRO A 66 -12.18 -29.47 -4.62
N SER A 67 -13.23 -29.11 -3.87
CA SER A 67 -14.50 -28.74 -4.47
C SER A 67 -14.16 -27.59 -5.39
N ALA A 68 -14.20 -27.85 -6.69
CA ALA A 68 -14.28 -26.83 -7.71
C ALA A 68 -15.58 -26.06 -7.42
N ALA A 69 -15.50 -25.09 -6.51
CA ALA A 69 -16.43 -23.99 -6.49
C ALA A 69 -16.30 -23.40 -7.89
N GLU A 70 -17.27 -23.71 -8.75
CA GLU A 70 -17.56 -22.97 -9.95
C GLU A 70 -17.52 -21.50 -9.54
N ALA A 71 -16.40 -20.85 -9.86
CA ALA A 71 -16.33 -19.41 -9.94
C ALA A 71 -17.35 -19.08 -11.02
N SER A 72 -18.58 -18.86 -10.59
CA SER A 72 -19.67 -18.38 -11.42
C SER A 72 -19.13 -17.09 -12.01
N GLN A 73 -18.69 -17.20 -13.26
CA GLN A 73 -18.33 -16.06 -14.07
C GLN A 73 -19.64 -15.31 -14.22
N VAL A 74 -19.91 -14.40 -13.29
CA VAL A 74 -20.89 -13.36 -13.48
C VAL A 74 -20.32 -12.54 -14.62
N GLU A 75 -20.62 -12.99 -15.83
CA GLU A 75 -20.41 -12.26 -17.05
C GLU A 75 -21.11 -10.93 -16.81
N THR A 76 -20.29 -9.92 -16.51
CA THR A 76 -20.79 -8.58 -16.26
C THR A 76 -21.26 -8.12 -17.62
N VAL A 77 -22.54 -8.34 -17.93
CA VAL A 77 -23.17 -7.85 -19.15
C VAL A 77 -23.04 -6.34 -19.08
N ILE A 78 -22.05 -5.79 -19.77
CA ILE A 78 -21.90 -4.34 -19.90
C ILE A 78 -22.99 -3.94 -20.89
N PRO A 79 -24.04 -3.22 -20.46
CA PRO A 79 -25.11 -2.80 -21.35
C PRO A 79 -24.54 -1.98 -22.51
N ALA A 80 -24.99 -2.29 -23.72
CA ALA A 80 -24.59 -1.57 -24.92
C ALA A 80 -25.27 -0.19 -24.95
N GLY A 81 -24.48 0.88 -24.96
CA GLY A 81 -24.97 2.26 -25.02
C GLY A 81 -24.11 3.22 -24.18
N PRO A 82 -24.40 4.53 -24.24
CA PRO A 82 -23.79 5.50 -23.35
C PRO A 82 -24.21 5.21 -21.90
N MET A 83 -23.23 5.14 -21.01
CA MET A 83 -23.42 4.83 -19.60
C MET A 83 -22.80 5.92 -18.72
N ASP A 84 -23.48 6.24 -17.63
CA ASP A 84 -22.89 6.94 -16.50
C ASP A 84 -22.32 5.91 -15.51
N ILE A 85 -21.14 6.21 -14.97
CA ILE A 85 -20.42 5.37 -14.02
C ILE A 85 -20.31 6.15 -12.71
N HIS A 86 -20.83 5.55 -11.64
CA HIS A 86 -20.67 6.07 -10.29
C HIS A 86 -19.37 5.54 -9.69
N VAL A 87 -18.54 6.43 -9.15
CA VAL A 87 -17.21 6.10 -8.64
C VAL A 87 -16.88 6.82 -7.35
N ASP A 88 -16.02 6.21 -6.54
CA ASP A 88 -15.11 6.99 -5.71
C ASP A 88 -13.85 7.29 -6.53
N HIS A 89 -13.30 8.49 -6.38
CA HIS A 89 -12.24 8.98 -7.25
C HIS A 89 -11.19 9.78 -6.46
N ALA A 90 -9.93 9.46 -6.72
CA ALA A 90 -8.81 10.30 -6.38
C ALA A 90 -8.01 10.63 -7.63
N TRP A 91 -7.64 11.90 -7.77
CA TRP A 91 -6.77 12.41 -8.81
C TRP A 91 -5.68 13.27 -8.19
N VAL A 92 -4.47 13.17 -8.73
CA VAL A 92 -3.38 14.10 -8.42
C VAL A 92 -2.77 14.60 -9.71
N LYS A 93 -2.60 15.92 -9.80
CA LYS A 93 -1.92 16.56 -10.92
C LYS A 93 -0.47 16.08 -11.05
N ASP A 94 -0.02 15.89 -12.28
CA ASP A 94 1.39 15.61 -12.56
C ASP A 94 2.25 16.76 -12.03
N ALA A 95 3.27 16.38 -11.27
CA ALA A 95 4.18 17.37 -10.72
C ALA A 95 5.24 17.78 -11.75
N SER A 96 5.63 19.05 -11.72
CA SER A 96 6.62 19.63 -12.63
C SER A 96 8.06 19.21 -12.30
N SER A 97 8.31 18.64 -11.12
CA SER A 97 9.64 18.19 -10.67
C SER A 97 9.65 16.69 -10.32
N PRO A 98 10.76 15.97 -10.59
CA PRO A 98 10.85 14.54 -10.30
C PRO A 98 10.63 14.20 -8.81
N SER A 99 11.12 15.03 -7.89
CA SER A 99 10.96 14.80 -6.46
C SER A 99 9.49 14.88 -6.02
N GLN A 100 8.72 15.81 -6.58
CA GLN A 100 7.28 15.88 -6.32
C GLN A 100 6.52 14.74 -6.99
N GLN A 101 6.94 14.29 -8.18
CA GLN A 101 6.33 13.12 -8.83
C GLN A 101 6.47 11.87 -7.95
N ASP A 102 7.66 11.66 -7.36
CA ASP A 102 7.89 10.55 -6.44
C ASP A 102 7.00 10.62 -5.19
N ILE A 103 6.80 11.83 -4.64
CA ILE A 103 5.90 12.06 -3.52
C ILE A 103 4.46 11.74 -3.94
N HIS A 104 3.99 12.27 -5.07
CA HIS A 104 2.63 12.04 -5.56
C HIS A 104 2.36 10.54 -5.78
N ARG A 105 3.29 9.81 -6.41
CA ARG A 105 3.19 8.36 -6.62
C ARG A 105 3.13 7.60 -5.29
N LYS A 106 3.98 7.93 -4.32
CA LYS A 106 4.00 7.28 -3.00
C LYS A 106 2.72 7.55 -2.23
N THR A 107 2.23 8.79 -2.22
CA THR A 107 0.98 9.15 -1.54
C THR A 107 -0.21 8.45 -2.18
N MET A 108 -0.28 8.38 -3.51
CA MET A 108 -1.35 7.66 -4.22
C MET A 108 -1.31 6.15 -3.93
N ALA A 109 -0.10 5.56 -3.87
CA ALA A 109 0.07 4.17 -3.48
C ALA A 109 -0.39 3.89 -2.04
N ALA A 110 -0.03 4.75 -1.09
CA ALA A 110 -0.47 4.65 0.30
C ALA A 110 -2.00 4.83 0.45
N LEU A 111 -2.59 5.73 -0.34
CA LEU A 111 -4.04 5.89 -0.40
C LEU A 111 -4.71 4.61 -0.91
N ARG A 112 -4.22 4.04 -2.02
CA ARG A 112 -4.72 2.78 -2.57
C ARG A 112 -4.66 1.64 -1.54
N GLU A 113 -3.54 1.49 -0.83
CA GLU A 113 -3.37 0.44 0.20
C GLU A 113 -4.44 0.56 1.31
N LYS A 114 -4.68 1.78 1.81
CA LYS A 114 -5.72 2.03 2.83
C LYS A 114 -7.13 1.68 2.33
N ILE A 115 -7.41 1.97 1.07
CA ILE A 115 -8.71 1.70 0.43
C ILE A 115 -8.88 0.19 0.18
N GLU A 116 -7.81 -0.51 -0.19
CA GLU A 116 -7.81 -1.96 -0.44
C GLU A 116 -8.12 -2.77 0.83
N VAL A 117 -7.70 -2.30 2.02
CA VAL A 117 -8.06 -2.90 3.31
C VAL A 117 -9.41 -2.45 3.87
N GLY A 118 -10.25 -1.80 3.05
CA GLY A 118 -11.62 -1.43 3.41
C GLY A 118 -11.83 0.04 3.79
N GLY A 119 -10.82 0.90 3.65
CA GLY A 119 -10.97 2.34 3.84
C GLY A 119 -11.89 3.00 2.81
N SER A 120 -12.51 4.11 3.22
CA SER A 120 -13.14 5.08 2.32
C SER A 120 -12.07 6.02 1.73
N PHE A 121 -12.32 6.65 0.59
CA PHE A 121 -11.36 7.55 -0.05
C PHE A 121 -11.09 8.77 0.84
N VAL A 122 -12.14 9.47 1.28
CA VAL A 122 -12.02 10.71 2.07
C VAL A 122 -11.41 10.42 3.44
N ALA A 123 -11.87 9.37 4.13
CA ALA A 123 -11.32 9.01 5.43
C ALA A 123 -9.83 8.60 5.34
N SER A 124 -9.47 7.81 4.33
CA SER A 124 -8.08 7.38 4.12
C SER A 124 -7.19 8.56 3.78
N TRP A 125 -7.65 9.47 2.91
CA TRP A 125 -6.93 10.68 2.55
C TRP A 125 -6.63 11.57 3.76
N ASN A 126 -7.65 11.82 4.60
CA ASN A 126 -7.49 12.63 5.81
C ASN A 126 -6.44 12.06 6.78
N THR A 127 -6.21 10.75 6.76
CA THR A 127 -5.17 10.11 7.60
C THR A 127 -3.76 10.23 7.04
N LEU A 128 -3.59 10.53 5.75
CA LEU A 128 -2.27 10.68 5.12
C LEU A 128 -1.65 12.06 5.38
N GLY A 129 -2.46 13.07 5.72
CA GLY A 129 -1.99 14.42 6.02
C GLY A 129 -1.27 15.10 4.85
N ALA A 130 -1.60 14.70 3.61
CA ALA A 130 -1.02 15.28 2.42
C ALA A 130 -1.65 16.64 2.08
N ASP A 131 -0.88 17.51 1.43
CA ASP A 131 -1.36 18.80 0.94
C ASP A 131 -2.39 18.60 -0.18
N GLY A 132 -3.59 19.14 0.00
CA GLY A 132 -4.69 19.05 -0.96
C GLY A 132 -4.54 19.93 -2.20
N THR A 133 -3.54 20.80 -2.28
CA THR A 133 -3.40 21.79 -3.38
C THR A 133 -3.40 21.18 -4.78
N TYR A 134 -2.87 19.97 -4.95
CA TYR A 134 -2.76 19.28 -6.23
C TYR A 134 -3.66 18.04 -6.34
N TRP A 135 -4.56 17.86 -5.39
CA TRP A 135 -5.32 16.62 -5.22
C TRP A 135 -6.80 16.90 -5.29
N HIS A 136 -7.51 15.99 -5.95
CA HIS A 136 -8.95 15.86 -5.86
C HIS A 136 -9.24 14.49 -5.25
N VAL A 137 -9.99 14.45 -4.15
CA VAL A 137 -10.42 13.20 -3.52
C VAL A 137 -11.89 13.34 -3.17
N ALA A 138 -12.73 12.56 -3.84
CA ALA A 138 -14.17 12.61 -3.70
C ALA A 138 -14.78 11.20 -3.73
N GLU A 139 -15.98 11.10 -3.17
CA GLU A 139 -16.77 9.87 -3.11
C GLU A 139 -18.08 10.08 -3.86
N LYS A 140 -18.59 9.02 -4.50
CA LYS A 140 -19.88 9.01 -5.21
C LYS A 140 -19.99 10.04 -6.34
N GLU A 141 -18.91 10.28 -7.05
CA GLU A 141 -18.94 11.07 -8.28
C GLU A 141 -19.59 10.28 -9.40
N THR A 142 -20.14 10.99 -10.38
CA THR A 142 -20.73 10.39 -11.58
C THR A 142 -20.04 10.96 -12.81
N TYR A 143 -19.52 10.08 -13.64
CA TYR A 143 -18.85 10.43 -14.89
C TYR A 143 -19.47 9.66 -16.05
N SER A 144 -19.48 10.27 -17.22
CA SER A 144 -19.77 9.50 -18.43
C SER A 144 -18.64 8.48 -18.68
N SER A 145 -19.01 7.32 -19.21
CA SER A 145 -18.09 6.20 -19.43
C SER A 145 -16.93 6.50 -20.37
N ASP A 146 -17.02 7.52 -21.22
CA ASP A 146 -15.96 7.96 -22.12
C ASP A 146 -14.85 8.77 -21.42
N VAL A 147 -15.16 9.39 -20.27
CA VAL A 147 -14.21 10.13 -19.44
C VAL A 147 -13.35 9.19 -18.59
N ILE A 148 -13.88 8.04 -18.18
CA ILE A 148 -13.14 7.10 -17.34
C ILE A 148 -12.14 6.30 -18.19
N PRO A 149 -10.84 6.26 -17.82
CA PRO A 149 -9.85 5.46 -18.52
C PRO A 149 -10.26 3.99 -18.63
N GLU A 150 -9.98 3.37 -19.77
CA GLU A 150 -10.42 2.00 -20.09
C GLU A 150 -10.09 0.99 -18.97
N GLY A 151 -8.89 1.11 -18.36
CA GLY A 151 -8.43 0.25 -17.28
C GLY A 151 -9.26 0.31 -15.99
N ALA A 152 -10.02 1.38 -15.77
CA ALA A 152 -10.99 1.49 -14.68
C ALA A 152 -12.43 1.23 -15.16
N ARG A 153 -12.76 1.73 -16.36
CA ARG A 153 -14.11 1.68 -16.95
C ARG A 153 -14.70 0.27 -17.00
N ASN A 154 -13.87 -0.73 -17.30
CA ASN A 154 -14.31 -2.11 -17.50
C ASN A 154 -14.28 -2.96 -16.21
N LEU A 155 -13.92 -2.38 -15.06
CA LEU A 155 -13.81 -3.13 -13.82
C LEU A 155 -15.18 -3.50 -13.23
N PRO A 156 -15.35 -4.67 -12.60
CA PRO A 156 -16.59 -5.01 -11.91
C PRO A 156 -16.97 -4.00 -10.83
N VAL A 157 -18.26 -3.87 -10.53
CA VAL A 157 -18.73 -3.07 -9.39
C VAL A 157 -18.08 -3.56 -8.09
N GLY A 158 -17.69 -2.62 -7.23
CA GLY A 158 -16.92 -2.85 -6.01
C GLY A 158 -15.41 -2.91 -6.21
N SER A 159 -14.92 -3.01 -7.45
CA SER A 159 -13.49 -3.13 -7.73
C SER A 159 -12.76 -1.80 -7.59
N LEU A 160 -11.54 -1.87 -7.07
CA LEU A 160 -10.57 -0.77 -7.03
C LEU A 160 -9.59 -0.90 -8.21
N SER A 161 -9.37 0.19 -8.94
CA SER A 161 -8.45 0.19 -10.07
C SER A 161 -6.98 0.10 -9.62
N ALA A 162 -6.11 -0.20 -10.58
CA ALA A 162 -4.71 0.20 -10.46
C ALA A 162 -4.61 1.74 -10.44
N ILE A 163 -3.41 2.27 -10.14
CA ILE A 163 -3.13 3.70 -10.34
C ILE A 163 -2.94 3.92 -11.84
N LEU A 164 -3.79 4.74 -12.45
CA LEU A 164 -3.84 4.95 -13.89
C LEU A 164 -3.34 6.35 -14.25
N PRO A 165 -2.51 6.52 -15.29
CA PRO A 165 -2.24 7.85 -15.84
C PRO A 165 -3.47 8.36 -16.61
N GLY A 166 -3.74 9.67 -16.54
CA GLY A 166 -4.85 10.32 -17.24
C GLY A 166 -4.82 11.83 -17.01
N ASP A 167 -5.37 12.62 -17.94
CA ASP A 167 -5.59 14.08 -17.83
C ASP A 167 -4.48 14.89 -17.14
N GLY A 168 -3.22 14.56 -17.46
CA GLY A 168 -2.05 15.22 -16.88
C GLY A 168 -1.86 14.94 -15.39
N GLY A 169 -2.15 13.72 -14.94
CA GLY A 169 -2.01 13.27 -13.57
C GLY A 169 -2.16 11.76 -13.39
N LEU A 170 -2.29 11.36 -12.12
CA LEU A 170 -2.56 9.98 -11.72
C LEU A 170 -3.96 9.89 -11.12
N HIS A 171 -4.67 8.83 -11.48
CA HIS A 171 -6.03 8.56 -11.06
C HIS A 171 -6.13 7.22 -10.33
N LEU A 172 -7.10 7.16 -9.42
CA LEU A 172 -7.52 5.95 -8.71
C LEU A 172 -9.04 5.96 -8.62
N PHE A 173 -9.67 4.86 -9.04
CA PHE A 173 -11.13 4.74 -9.09
C PHE A 173 -11.59 3.50 -8.31
N ARG A 174 -12.70 3.62 -7.59
CA ARG A 174 -13.52 2.47 -7.16
C ARG A 174 -14.87 2.54 -7.86
N ILE A 175 -15.26 1.48 -8.56
CA ILE A 175 -16.53 1.45 -9.28
C ILE A 175 -17.66 1.14 -8.30
N LEU A 176 -18.62 2.04 -8.16
CA LEU A 176 -19.78 1.86 -7.28
C LEU A 176 -21.01 1.34 -8.01
N GLY A 177 -21.14 1.67 -9.29
CA GLY A 177 -22.30 1.29 -10.09
C GLY A 177 -22.25 1.87 -11.49
N ARG A 178 -23.23 1.50 -12.30
CA ARG A 178 -23.41 2.00 -13.67
C ARG A 178 -24.89 2.18 -13.93
N GLU A 179 -25.25 3.25 -14.61
CA GLU A 179 -26.62 3.47 -15.08
C GLU A 179 -26.64 3.96 -16.53
N PRO A 180 -27.66 3.61 -17.33
CA PRO A 180 -27.85 4.20 -18.65
C PRO A 180 -28.02 5.72 -18.55
N VAL A 181 -27.41 6.46 -19.46
CA VAL A 181 -27.63 7.90 -19.58
C VAL A 181 -29.11 8.16 -19.87
N LYS A 182 -29.73 9.07 -19.11
CA LYS A 182 -31.16 9.43 -19.25
C LYS A 182 -31.40 10.40 -20.41
#